data_AF-A0A4S8QWH8-F1
#
_entry.id   AF-A0A4S8QWH8-F1
#
_cell.length_a   1.000
_cell.length_b   1.000
_cell.length_c   1.000
_cell.angle_alpha   90.00
_cell.angle_beta   90.00
_cell.angle_gamma   90.00
#
_symmetry.space_group_name_H-M   'P 1'
#
loop_
_entity.id
_entity.type
_entity.pdbx_description
1 polymer ?
#
loop_
_entity_poly.entity_id
_entity_poly.type
_entity_poly.pdbx_seq_one_letter_code
_entity_poly.pdbx_strand_id
1 'polypeptide(L)'
;MPLLNTRIDNPAPLDYSTPPFPSLYWPLHAKPGVPNYLYYAHDIWRYTLLWTLIVYGITHIAVAAWAVAMQLGKGKNAWQYAWIIPLVYALIAGIEALLAGSLVGLILGAIYNAGYFQMSTWIPFIWALINVLVLIISSFAIQGGL
;
A
#
# COMPACT_ATOMS: atom_id res chain seq x y z
N MET A 1 32.68 22.28 27.26
CA MET A 1 31.41 21.64 26.88
C MET A 1 31.24 21.86 25.38
N PRO A 2 31.34 20.82 24.53
CA PRO A 2 31.10 21.02 23.11
C PRO A 2 29.60 21.27 22.91
N LEU A 3 29.28 22.38 22.25
CA LEU A 3 27.93 22.69 21.79
C LEU A 3 27.50 21.59 20.81
N LEU A 4 26.49 20.81 21.19
CA LEU A 4 25.81 19.87 20.30
C LEU A 4 25.15 20.72 19.20
N ASN A 5 25.83 20.87 18.06
CA ASN A 5 25.25 21.48 16.87
C ASN A 5 24.37 20.42 16.19
N THR A 6 23.32 19.98 16.86
CA THR A 6 22.28 19.13 16.27
C THR A 6 21.49 20.00 15.31
N ARG A 7 21.99 20.09 14.09
CA ARG A 7 21.20 20.47 12.93
C ARG A 7 19.88 19.70 13.03
N ILE A 8 18.75 20.42 12.97
CA ILE A 8 17.40 19.85 12.84
C ILE A 8 17.30 19.26 11.41
N ASP A 9 18.16 18.29 11.11
CA ASP A 9 18.23 17.62 9.81
C ASP A 9 17.61 16.24 9.90
N ASN A 10 17.69 15.60 11.08
CA ASN A 10 17.06 14.32 11.33
C ASN A 10 15.80 14.52 12.21
N PRO A 11 14.59 14.28 11.69
CA PRO A 11 13.36 14.36 12.48
C PRO A 11 13.21 13.21 13.49
N ALA A 12 14.01 12.15 13.37
CA ALA A 12 13.89 10.97 14.22
C ALA A 12 14.54 11.15 15.61
N PRO A 13 13.93 10.61 16.68
CA PRO A 13 14.58 10.48 18.00
C PRO A 13 15.91 9.72 17.94
N LEU A 14 16.79 9.96 18.91
CA LEU A 14 18.13 9.34 18.95
C LEU A 14 18.10 7.81 19.11
N ASP A 15 17.05 7.27 19.75
CA ASP A 15 16.81 5.85 19.95
C ASP A 15 15.89 5.24 18.89
N TYR A 16 15.60 5.98 17.80
CA TYR A 16 14.71 5.53 16.75
C TYR A 16 15.27 4.34 15.98
N SER A 17 14.42 3.34 15.78
CA SER A 17 14.61 2.29 14.79
C SER A 17 13.35 2.18 13.93
N THR A 18 13.51 2.00 12.62
CA THR A 18 12.38 1.82 11.72
C THR A 18 11.61 0.56 12.13
N PRO A 19 10.29 0.65 12.36
CA PRO A 19 9.49 -0.52 12.68
C PRO A 19 9.56 -1.57 11.55
N PRO A 20 9.46 -2.86 11.86
CA PRO A 20 9.36 -3.88 10.82
C PRO A 20 7.96 -3.87 10.19
N PHE A 21 7.90 -3.89 8.85
CA PHE A 21 6.63 -4.05 8.13
C PHE A 21 5.93 -5.35 8.58
N PRO A 22 4.60 -5.36 8.83
CA PRO A 22 3.61 -4.28 8.62
C PRO A 22 3.43 -3.30 9.79
N SER A 23 3.85 -3.65 11.01
CA SER A 23 3.78 -2.82 12.23
C SER A 23 2.46 -2.08 12.49
N LEU A 24 1.31 -2.66 12.11
CA LEU A 24 0.01 -2.10 12.49
C LEU A 24 -0.22 -2.36 13.98
N TYR A 25 -0.07 -1.31 14.79
CA TYR A 25 -0.27 -1.38 16.23
C TYR A 25 -1.72 -1.11 16.61
N TRP A 26 -2.15 -1.52 17.81
CA TRP A 26 -3.49 -1.20 18.29
C TRP A 26 -3.57 0.30 18.67
N PRO A 27 -4.40 1.13 18.00
CA PRO A 27 -4.38 2.58 18.21
C PRO A 27 -4.78 3.02 19.62
N LEU A 28 -5.67 2.27 20.29
CA LEU A 28 -6.18 2.62 21.62
C LEU A 28 -5.26 2.17 22.77
N HIS A 29 -4.40 1.17 22.55
CA HIS A 29 -3.51 0.58 23.55
C HIS A 29 -2.16 0.25 22.90
N ALA A 30 -1.49 1.29 22.40
CA ALA A 30 -0.15 1.15 21.87
C ALA A 30 0.81 0.73 23.00
N LYS A 31 1.57 -0.34 22.79
CA LYS A 31 2.59 -0.77 23.76
C LYS A 31 3.69 0.30 23.84
N PRO A 32 4.00 0.83 25.04
CA PRO A 32 5.10 1.78 25.21
C PRO A 32 6.44 1.18 24.75
N GLY A 33 7.30 2.01 24.14
CA GLY A 33 8.64 1.60 23.70
C GLY A 33 8.68 0.77 22.42
N VAL A 34 7.54 0.46 21.80
CA VAL A 34 7.51 -0.20 20.47
C VAL A 34 7.50 0.87 19.37
N PRO A 35 8.40 0.82 18.38
CA PRO A 35 8.37 1.74 17.25
C PRO A 35 7.06 1.60 16.46
N ASN A 36 6.32 2.70 16.33
CA ASN A 36 5.00 2.75 15.67
C ASN A 36 4.91 3.81 14.57
N TYR A 37 6.02 4.51 14.33
CA TYR A 37 6.07 5.69 13.48
C TYR A 37 7.21 5.61 12.45
N LEU A 38 6.97 6.20 11.29
CA LEU A 38 7.91 6.33 10.19
C LEU A 38 8.39 7.79 10.14
N TYR A 39 9.70 7.98 10.10
CA TYR A 39 10.33 9.30 10.05
C TYR A 39 11.04 9.56 8.72
N TYR A 40 11.54 8.51 8.06
CA TYR A 40 12.27 8.62 6.82
C TYR A 40 11.33 8.50 5.61
N ALA A 41 11.48 9.41 4.64
CA ALA A 41 10.67 9.44 3.42
C ALA A 41 10.74 8.12 2.63
N HIS A 42 11.92 7.48 2.62
CA HIS A 42 12.10 6.16 2.00
C HIS A 42 11.22 5.09 2.66
N ASP A 43 11.11 5.08 3.99
CA ASP A 43 10.32 4.10 4.70
C ASP A 43 8.82 4.34 4.50
N ILE A 44 8.40 5.61 4.47
CA ILE A 44 7.03 6.01 4.12
C ILE A 44 6.66 5.52 2.71
N TRP A 45 7.52 5.76 1.72
CA TRP A 45 7.31 5.29 0.36
C TRP A 45 7.21 3.76 0.31
N ARG A 46 8.17 3.05 0.93
CA ARG A 46 8.21 1.59 0.94
C ARG A 46 6.96 0.99 1.59
N TYR A 47 6.52 1.52 2.73
CA TYR A 47 5.31 1.07 3.40
C TYR A 47 4.07 1.29 2.53
N THR A 48 3.96 2.46 1.89
CA THR A 48 2.81 2.79 1.04
C THR A 48 2.76 1.89 -0.18
N LEU A 49 3.91 1.63 -0.81
CA LEU A 49 4.04 0.72 -1.94
C LEU A 49 3.65 -0.72 -1.56
N LEU A 50 4.21 -1.25 -0.47
CA LEU A 50 3.93 -2.62 -0.02
C LEU A 50 2.46 -2.82 0.35
N TRP A 51 1.86 -1.87 1.07
CA TRP A 51 0.44 -1.94 1.36
C TRP A 51 -0.43 -1.86 0.11
N THR A 52 -0.08 -0.99 -0.83
CA THR A 52 -0.82 -0.87 -2.10
C THR A 52 -0.73 -2.18 -2.90
N LEU A 53 0.44 -2.81 -3.00
CA LEU A 53 0.63 -4.12 -3.63
C LEU A 53 -0.25 -5.19 -3.00
N ILE A 54 -0.29 -5.26 -1.66
CA ILE A 54 -1.10 -6.26 -0.93
C ILE A 54 -2.59 -6.02 -1.19
N VAL A 55 -3.06 -4.79 -1.01
CA VAL A 55 -4.49 -4.47 -1.13
C VAL A 55 -4.98 -4.67 -2.58
N TYR A 56 -4.23 -4.18 -3.58
CA TYR A 56 -4.57 -4.40 -4.98
C TYR A 56 -4.51 -5.87 -5.36
N GLY A 57 -3.49 -6.60 -4.87
CA GLY A 57 -3.36 -8.03 -5.09
C GLY A 57 -4.56 -8.80 -4.55
N ILE A 58 -4.97 -8.55 -3.30
CA ILE A 58 -6.15 -9.18 -2.69
C ILE A 58 -7.41 -8.89 -3.50
N THR A 59 -7.64 -7.63 -3.87
CA THR A 59 -8.83 -7.24 -4.66
C THR A 59 -8.85 -7.93 -6.03
N HIS A 60 -7.74 -7.93 -6.76
CA HIS A 60 -7.67 -8.56 -8.07
C HIS A 60 -7.75 -10.09 -8.00
N ILE A 61 -7.18 -10.71 -6.96
CA ILE A 61 -7.32 -12.15 -6.71
C ILE A 61 -8.79 -12.51 -6.47
N ALA A 62 -9.53 -11.71 -5.71
CA ALA A 62 -10.96 -11.95 -5.48
C ALA A 62 -11.76 -11.93 -6.79
N VAL A 63 -11.50 -10.95 -7.66
CA VAL A 63 -12.16 -10.85 -8.97
C VAL A 63 -11.73 -11.99 -9.91
N ALA A 64 -10.44 -12.31 -9.95
CA ALA A 64 -9.91 -13.41 -10.76
C ALA A 64 -10.50 -14.76 -10.32
N ALA A 65 -10.61 -15.01 -9.00
CA ALA A 65 -11.22 -16.21 -8.44
C ALA A 65 -12.70 -16.33 -8.85
N TRP A 66 -13.45 -15.22 -8.79
CA TRP A 66 -14.84 -15.19 -9.26
C TRP A 66 -14.93 -15.47 -10.77
N ALA A 67 -14.08 -14.83 -11.57
CA ALA A 67 -14.05 -15.03 -13.02
C ALA A 67 -13.71 -16.49 -13.41
N VAL A 68 -12.79 -17.14 -12.70
CA VAL A 68 -12.47 -18.56 -12.86
C VAL A 68 -13.65 -19.44 -12.44
N ALA A 69 -14.31 -19.13 -11.32
CA ALA A 69 -15.47 -19.87 -10.84
C ALA A 69 -16.60 -19.88 -11.89
N MET A 70 -16.81 -18.77 -12.60
CA MET A 70 -17.80 -18.68 -13.69
C MET A 70 -17.46 -19.52 -14.94
N GLN A 71 -16.22 -20.03 -15.06
CA GLN A 71 -15.84 -20.94 -16.15
C GLN A 71 -15.88 -22.42 -15.77
N LEU A 72 -16.15 -22.74 -14.50
CA LEU A 72 -16.35 -24.11 -14.06
C LEU A 72 -17.54 -24.75 -14.81
N GLY A 73 -17.36 -25.97 -15.31
CA GLY A 73 -18.40 -26.71 -16.04
C GLY A 73 -18.43 -26.52 -17.56
N LYS A 74 -17.66 -25.59 -18.14
CA LYS A 74 -17.62 -25.35 -19.60
C LYS A 74 -16.71 -26.28 -20.42
N GLY A 75 -16.38 -27.46 -19.88
CA GLY A 75 -15.62 -28.50 -20.58
C GLY A 75 -14.10 -28.26 -20.66
N LYS A 76 -13.42 -28.97 -21.57
CA LYS A 76 -11.96 -29.14 -21.64
C LYS A 76 -11.18 -27.82 -21.82
N ASN A 77 -11.78 -26.85 -22.51
CA ASN A 77 -11.17 -25.54 -22.76
C ASN A 77 -11.17 -24.63 -21.51
N ALA A 78 -11.94 -24.96 -20.47
CA ALA A 78 -12.00 -24.21 -19.22
C ALA A 78 -10.65 -24.20 -18.45
N TRP A 79 -9.83 -25.25 -18.63
CA TRP A 79 -8.56 -25.40 -17.93
C TRP A 79 -7.52 -24.33 -18.33
N GLN A 80 -7.53 -23.85 -19.59
CA GLN A 80 -6.63 -22.77 -20.01
C GLN A 80 -6.99 -21.44 -19.34
N TYR A 81 -8.29 -21.15 -19.21
CA TYR A 81 -8.78 -19.94 -18.55
C TYR A 81 -8.46 -19.91 -17.05
N ALA A 82 -8.38 -21.07 -16.39
CA ALA A 82 -7.99 -21.18 -14.99
C ALA A 82 -6.59 -20.62 -14.69
N TRP A 83 -5.69 -20.58 -15.69
CA TRP A 83 -4.34 -20.05 -15.55
C TRP A 83 -4.17 -18.66 -16.17
N ILE A 84 -4.78 -18.41 -17.32
CA ILE A 84 -4.66 -17.13 -18.02
C ILE A 84 -5.32 -16.01 -17.22
N ILE A 85 -6.51 -16.25 -16.64
CA ILE A 85 -7.26 -15.21 -15.91
C ILE A 85 -6.45 -14.71 -14.70
N PRO A 86 -5.98 -15.55 -13.76
CA PRO A 86 -5.18 -15.06 -12.63
C PRO A 86 -3.90 -14.37 -13.05
N LEU A 87 -3.22 -14.85 -14.09
CA LEU A 87 -1.97 -14.26 -14.58
C LEU A 87 -2.19 -12.83 -15.09
N VAL A 88 -3.22 -12.62 -15.91
CA VAL A 88 -3.54 -11.29 -16.45
C VAL A 88 -3.94 -10.34 -15.33
N TYR A 89 -4.80 -10.79 -14.40
CA TYR A 89 -5.21 -9.97 -13.25
C TYR A 89 -4.03 -9.63 -12.33
N ALA A 90 -3.11 -10.55 -12.09
CA ALA A 90 -1.91 -10.30 -11.30
C ALA A 90 -0.97 -9.28 -11.96
N LEU A 91 -0.82 -9.33 -13.29
CA LEU A 91 -0.02 -8.36 -14.04
C LEU A 91 -0.62 -6.95 -13.96
N ILE A 92 -1.93 -6.83 -14.19
CA ILE A 92 -2.65 -5.56 -14.09
C ILE A 92 -2.54 -5.01 -12.67
N ALA A 93 -2.86 -5.82 -11.66
CA ALA A 93 -2.75 -5.44 -10.25
C ALA A 93 -1.35 -4.95 -9.90
N GLY A 94 -0.31 -5.65 -10.36
CA GLY A 94 1.08 -5.28 -10.13
C GLY A 94 1.40 -3.91 -10.71
N ILE A 95 1.05 -3.67 -11.97
CA ILE A 95 1.32 -2.38 -12.64
C ILE A 95 0.58 -1.24 -11.93
N GLU A 96 -0.72 -1.40 -11.69
CA GLU A 96 -1.53 -0.37 -11.05
C GLU A 96 -1.05 -0.07 -9.63
N ALA A 97 -0.73 -1.11 -8.85
CA ALA A 97 -0.26 -0.95 -7.48
C ALA A 97 1.13 -0.31 -7.42
N LEU A 98 2.04 -0.68 -8.34
CA LEU A 98 3.36 -0.06 -8.43
C LEU A 98 3.25 1.44 -8.73
N LEU A 99 2.39 1.82 -9.67
CA LEU A 99 2.20 3.22 -10.05
C LEU A 99 1.48 4.02 -8.95
N ALA A 100 0.32 3.55 -8.48
CA ALA A 100 -0.48 4.24 -7.47
C ALA A 100 0.27 4.31 -6.12
N GLY A 101 0.85 3.19 -5.69
CA GLY A 101 1.59 3.10 -4.42
C GLY A 101 2.86 3.94 -4.43
N SER A 102 3.60 3.96 -5.55
CA SER A 102 4.80 4.81 -5.65
C SER A 102 4.46 6.28 -5.71
N LEU A 103 3.46 6.68 -6.51
CA LEU A 103 3.06 8.08 -6.63
C LEU A 103 2.59 8.63 -5.27
N VAL A 104 1.66 7.94 -4.62
CA VAL A 104 1.15 8.35 -3.31
C VAL A 104 2.25 8.28 -2.25
N GLY A 105 3.07 7.23 -2.25
CA GLY A 105 4.16 7.06 -1.29
C GLY A 105 5.23 8.16 -1.40
N LEU A 106 5.58 8.59 -2.61
CA LEU A 106 6.51 9.70 -2.83
C LEU A 106 5.92 11.04 -2.38
N ILE A 107 4.64 11.31 -2.71
CA ILE A 107 3.95 12.52 -2.27
C ILE A 107 3.89 12.59 -0.74
N LEU A 108 3.50 11.49 -0.09
CA LEU A 108 3.46 11.39 1.36
C LEU A 108 4.84 11.56 1.99
N GLY A 109 5.86 10.89 1.45
CA GLY A 109 7.23 11.01 1.92
C GLY A 109 7.73 12.45 1.86
N ALA A 110 7.45 13.17 0.77
CA ALA A 110 7.82 14.56 0.60
C ALA A 110 7.09 15.48 1.60
N ILE A 111 5.77 15.33 1.76
CA ILE A 111 4.97 16.17 2.66
C ILE A 111 5.41 15.99 4.12
N TYR A 112 5.56 14.74 4.57
CA TYR A 112 5.95 14.47 5.96
C TYR A 112 7.38 14.89 6.25
N ASN A 113 8.29 14.71 5.30
CA ASN A 113 9.67 15.17 5.45
C ASN A 113 9.75 16.71 5.50
N ALA A 114 9.05 17.42 4.60
CA ALA A 114 9.01 18.89 4.60
C ALA A 114 8.39 19.46 5.88
N GLY A 115 7.41 18.77 6.46
CA GLY A 115 6.77 19.15 7.72
C GLY A 115 7.52 18.72 8.99
N TYR A 116 8.63 17.99 8.88
CA TYR A 116 9.28 17.33 10.02
C TYR A 116 8.29 16.49 10.87
N PHE A 117 7.32 15.86 10.20
CA PHE A 117 6.28 15.08 10.86
C PHE A 117 6.61 13.60 10.90
N GLN A 118 6.25 12.96 12.01
CA GLN A 118 6.22 11.51 12.12
C GLN A 118 4.92 10.96 11.52
N MET A 119 5.00 9.85 10.80
CA MET A 119 3.86 9.18 10.19
C MET A 119 3.50 7.90 10.95
N SER A 120 2.25 7.74 11.38
CA SER A 120 1.77 6.45 11.91
C SER A 120 1.80 5.37 10.83
N THR A 121 2.19 4.14 11.18
CA THR A 121 2.22 2.99 10.26
C THR A 121 0.85 2.61 9.70
N TRP A 122 -0.24 3.13 10.27
CA TRP A 122 -1.60 3.03 9.73
C TRP A 122 -1.86 3.89 8.49
N ILE A 123 -1.16 5.02 8.35
CA ILE A 123 -1.42 5.98 7.28
C ILE A 123 -1.14 5.37 5.89
N PRO A 124 0.01 4.70 5.66
CA PRO A 124 0.26 3.99 4.41
C PRO A 124 -0.80 2.94 4.06
N PHE A 125 -1.30 2.21 5.06
CA PHE A 125 -2.35 1.21 4.87
C PHE A 125 -3.69 1.83 4.46
N ILE A 126 -4.11 2.91 5.13
CA ILE A 126 -5.34 3.62 4.80
C ILE A 126 -5.27 4.19 3.37
N TRP A 127 -4.13 4.74 2.96
CA TRP A 127 -3.94 5.21 1.59
C TRP A 127 -4.03 4.09 0.54
N ALA A 128 -3.53 2.89 0.85
CA ALA A 128 -3.72 1.73 -0.01
C ALA A 128 -5.22 1.36 -0.16
N LEU A 129 -6.01 1.44 0.92
CA LEU A 129 -7.46 1.26 0.86
C LEU A 129 -8.15 2.35 0.02
N ILE A 130 -7.76 3.61 0.19
CA ILE A 130 -8.30 4.72 -0.62
C ILE A 130 -7.98 4.50 -2.10
N ASN A 131 -6.74 4.15 -2.45
CA ASN A 131 -6.33 3.90 -3.81
C ASN A 131 -7.19 2.82 -4.48
N VAL A 132 -7.39 1.68 -3.82
CA VAL A 132 -8.21 0.60 -4.41
C VAL A 132 -9.68 0.97 -4.49
N LEU A 133 -10.21 1.75 -3.54
CA LEU A 133 -11.59 2.24 -3.60
C LEU A 133 -11.79 3.21 -4.77
N VAL A 134 -10.83 4.11 -5.01
CA VAL A 134 -10.85 5.00 -6.17
C VAL A 134 -10.80 4.20 -7.47
N LEU A 135 -9.97 3.15 -7.54
CA LEU A 135 -9.92 2.24 -8.69
C LEU A 135 -11.30 1.59 -8.94
N ILE A 136 -11.91 1.04 -7.89
CA ILE A 136 -13.22 0.38 -7.98
C ILE A 136 -14.30 1.37 -8.47
N ILE A 137 -14.37 2.56 -7.90
CA ILE A 137 -15.37 3.57 -8.30
C ILE A 137 -15.14 4.01 -9.75
N SER A 138 -13.88 4.19 -10.15
CA SER A 138 -13.51 4.57 -11.52
C SER A 138 -13.87 3.50 -12.54
N SER A 139 -13.90 2.22 -12.14
CA SER A 139 -14.25 1.12 -13.04
C SER A 139 -15.71 1.17 -13.53
N PHE A 140 -16.64 1.66 -12.70
CA PHE A 140 -18.06 1.74 -13.05
C PHE A 140 -18.38 2.95 -13.93
N ALA A 141 -17.63 4.04 -13.80
CA ALA A 141 -17.86 5.27 -14.57
C ALA A 141 -17.71 5.07 -16.09
N ILE A 142 -16.97 4.05 -16.52
CA ILE A 142 -16.71 3.75 -17.93
C ILE A 142 -17.89 3.01 -18.59
N GLN A 143 -18.83 2.44 -17.83
CA GLN A 143 -19.97 1.68 -18.37
C GLN A 143 -21.29 2.46 -18.43
N GLY A 144 -21.39 3.66 -17.83
CA GLY A 144 -22.62 4.47 -17.77
C GLY A 144 -22.88 5.39 -18.97
N GLY A 145 -22.17 5.21 -20.08
CA GLY A 145 -22.26 6.05 -21.28
C GLY A 145 -23.07 5.46 -22.45
N LEU A 146 -23.93 4.47 -22.20
CA LEU A 146 -24.83 3.85 -23.19
C LEU A 146 -26.28 3.90 -22.72
#